data_AF-A0A9E5AQA6-F1
#
_entry.id   AF-A0A9E5AQA6-F1
#
_cell.length_a   1.000
_cell.length_b   1.000
_cell.length_c   1.000
_cell.angle_alpha   90.00
_cell.angle_beta   90.00
_cell.angle_gamma   90.00
#
_symmetry.space_group_name_H-M   'P 1'
#
loop_
_entity.id
_entity.type
_entity.pdbx_description
1 polymer ?
#
loop_
_entity_poly.entity_id
_entity_poly.type
_entity_poly.pdbx_seq_one_letter_code
_entity_poly.pdbx_strand_id
1 'polypeptide(L)'
;MKMELGINKEIAAQRPSTSFILHPSSLVFLFASFAFATVSFAADPLGSIEASIEGKTGADHVWAVELQLGKHIEGKVTSRRHIRAADLPLGTWCLVLRTGNHIIEGLRYPDEVYTGSDLTGDDLKAFKDEVLAQETFFDTKEIWSIQGGSKKAIAFVYNARVKSWWDNPTGLEIFDTMVRRYDIQIMRKSGVAWLQDKMFFLWREMPKRDEAKPMTHQFDEQLCCISLTKEKPEAKVKLKF
;
A
#
# COMPACT_ATOMS: atom_id res chain seq x y z
N MET A 1 12.20 -54.69 28.34
CA MET A 1 11.72 -55.52 27.22
C MET A 1 12.07 -54.78 25.94
N LYS A 2 13.14 -55.21 25.26
CA LYS A 2 13.60 -54.68 23.98
C LYS A 2 13.00 -55.56 22.87
N MET A 3 12.58 -54.96 21.76
CA MET A 3 12.30 -55.69 20.53
C MET A 3 12.96 -54.94 19.37
N GLU A 4 14.09 -55.49 18.92
CA GLU A 4 14.65 -55.30 17.58
C GLU A 4 14.27 -56.54 16.76
N LEU A 5 13.87 -56.33 15.52
CA LEU A 5 13.81 -57.25 14.38
C LEU A 5 13.72 -56.33 13.15
N GLY A 6 14.49 -56.42 12.09
CA GLY A 6 15.31 -57.50 11.55
C GLY A 6 15.31 -57.30 10.03
N ILE A 7 16.51 -57.19 9.47
CA ILE A 7 16.89 -56.88 8.08
C ILE A 7 16.37 -57.91 7.05
N ASN A 8 16.15 -57.51 5.78
CA ASN A 8 16.63 -58.21 4.57
C ASN A 8 16.32 -57.43 3.26
N LYS A 9 17.36 -56.96 2.55
CA LYS A 9 17.94 -57.47 1.27
C LYS A 9 17.34 -56.82 0.01
N GLU A 10 18.08 -55.91 -0.62
CA GLU A 10 18.97 -56.18 -1.79
C GLU A 10 18.23 -56.76 -3.00
N ILE A 11 18.03 -55.95 -4.05
CA ILE A 11 18.20 -56.39 -5.45
C ILE A 11 18.85 -55.25 -6.23
N ALA A 12 20.03 -55.55 -6.75
CA ALA A 12 20.85 -54.72 -7.59
C ALA A 12 20.33 -54.61 -9.03
N ALA A 13 20.72 -53.49 -9.66
CA ALA A 13 21.10 -53.29 -11.05
C ALA A 13 20.69 -54.34 -12.11
N GLN A 14 20.03 -53.86 -13.18
CA GLN A 14 20.29 -54.35 -14.54
C GLN A 14 19.83 -53.31 -15.59
N ARG A 15 20.80 -52.69 -16.28
CA ARG A 15 20.62 -52.11 -17.61
C ARG A 15 20.70 -53.23 -18.65
N PRO A 16 19.97 -53.16 -19.76
CA PRO A 16 20.41 -53.76 -21.01
C PRO A 16 20.76 -52.70 -22.06
N SER A 17 21.65 -53.14 -22.93
CA SER A 17 22.44 -52.43 -23.93
C SER A 17 21.74 -52.32 -25.30
N THR A 18 22.03 -51.20 -25.97
CA THR A 18 22.27 -50.97 -27.41
C THR A 18 21.38 -51.56 -28.53
N SER A 19 21.09 -50.62 -29.44
CA SER A 19 21.09 -50.69 -30.92
C SER A 19 19.87 -51.24 -31.67
N PHE A 20 19.18 -50.32 -32.36
CA PHE A 20 18.73 -50.49 -33.75
C PHE A 20 18.85 -49.15 -34.51
N ILE A 21 19.46 -49.22 -35.70
CA ILE A 21 19.60 -48.14 -36.68
C ILE A 21 18.73 -48.53 -37.89
N LEU A 22 17.91 -47.62 -38.43
CA LEU A 22 17.81 -47.22 -39.85
C LEU A 22 16.49 -46.48 -40.19
N HIS A 23 16.67 -45.30 -40.79
CA HIS A 23 15.76 -44.42 -41.57
C HIS A 23 15.13 -45.12 -42.81
N PRO A 24 14.31 -44.50 -43.70
CA PRO A 24 13.76 -43.13 -43.79
C PRO A 24 12.25 -43.02 -44.19
N SER A 25 11.74 -41.78 -44.23
CA SER A 25 10.65 -41.28 -45.11
C SER A 25 9.26 -41.94 -45.06
N SER A 26 8.32 -41.29 -44.39
CA SER A 26 6.95 -41.07 -44.88
C SER A 26 6.30 -39.91 -44.14
N LEU A 27 5.82 -38.93 -44.92
CA LEU A 27 4.74 -37.96 -44.69
C LEU A 27 4.06 -38.03 -43.30
N VAL A 28 3.81 -36.92 -42.62
CA VAL A 28 2.86 -35.88 -43.05
C VAL A 28 3.25 -34.52 -42.45
N PHE A 29 3.34 -33.54 -43.34
CA PHE A 29 3.27 -32.11 -43.05
C PHE A 29 1.96 -31.80 -42.31
N LEU A 30 2.05 -31.30 -41.09
CA LEU A 30 1.02 -30.43 -40.52
C LEU A 30 1.74 -29.31 -39.77
N PHE A 31 2.08 -28.27 -40.53
CA PHE A 31 2.25 -26.92 -40.03
C PHE A 31 0.90 -26.49 -39.43
N ALA A 32 0.68 -26.82 -38.16
CA ALA A 32 -0.30 -26.12 -37.35
C ALA A 32 0.42 -24.94 -36.72
N SER A 33 0.41 -23.85 -37.47
CA SER A 33 0.77 -22.51 -37.06
C SER A 33 0.02 -22.14 -35.77
N PHE A 34 0.58 -22.45 -34.61
CA PHE A 34 0.29 -21.69 -33.39
C PHE A 34 0.95 -20.33 -33.56
N ALA A 35 0.33 -19.50 -34.40
CA ALA A 35 0.38 -18.07 -34.18
C ALA A 35 -0.22 -17.87 -32.80
N PHE A 36 0.64 -17.80 -31.79
CA PHE A 36 0.34 -17.07 -30.58
C PHE A 36 -0.01 -15.66 -31.05
N ALA A 37 -1.30 -15.43 -31.32
CA ALA A 37 -1.87 -14.11 -31.17
C ALA A 37 -1.69 -13.79 -29.69
N THR A 38 -0.50 -13.33 -29.32
CA THR A 38 -0.36 -12.43 -28.18
C THR A 38 -1.26 -11.27 -28.54
N VAL A 39 -2.50 -11.33 -28.04
CA VAL A 39 -3.29 -10.13 -27.83
C VAL A 39 -2.39 -9.31 -26.92
N SER A 40 -1.61 -8.43 -27.52
CA SER A 40 -0.98 -7.33 -26.80
C SER A 40 -2.16 -6.55 -26.27
N PHE A 41 -2.64 -6.91 -25.08
CA PHE A 41 -3.35 -5.99 -24.23
C PHE A 41 -2.38 -4.82 -24.11
N ALA A 42 -2.64 -3.77 -24.87
CA ALA A 42 -1.90 -2.53 -24.73
C ALA A 42 -2.00 -2.20 -23.25
N ALA A 43 -0.89 -2.35 -22.52
CA ALA A 43 -0.86 -2.04 -21.11
C ALA A 43 -1.43 -0.63 -20.97
N ASP A 44 -2.37 -0.46 -20.05
CA ASP A 44 -3.00 0.85 -19.85
C ASP A 44 -1.89 1.89 -19.74
N PRO A 45 -1.99 3.01 -20.49
CA PRO A 45 -0.93 4.00 -20.51
C PRO A 45 -0.66 4.47 -19.09
N LEU A 46 0.57 4.30 -18.62
CA LEU A 46 0.98 4.75 -17.30
C LEU A 46 1.41 6.22 -17.37
N GLY A 47 1.12 6.94 -16.30
CA GLY A 47 1.48 8.33 -16.12
C GLY A 47 2.59 8.53 -15.08
N SER A 48 2.98 9.79 -14.92
CA SER A 48 3.94 10.21 -13.90
C SER A 48 3.64 11.59 -13.35
N ILE A 49 4.04 11.80 -12.10
CA ILE A 49 3.95 13.08 -11.40
C ILE A 49 5.37 13.48 -11.03
N GLU A 50 5.82 14.62 -11.53
CA GLU A 50 7.06 15.27 -11.11
C GLU A 50 6.73 16.48 -10.24
N ALA A 51 7.40 16.64 -9.11
CA ALA A 51 7.25 17.85 -8.31
C ALA A 51 8.58 18.47 -7.92
N SER A 52 8.64 19.80 -8.00
CA SER A 52 9.74 20.62 -7.48
C SER A 52 9.29 21.32 -6.22
N ILE A 53 10.09 21.21 -5.15
CA ILE A 53 9.83 21.82 -3.86
C ILE A 53 10.64 23.11 -3.74
N GLU A 54 9.94 24.23 -3.64
CA GLU A 54 10.48 25.56 -3.37
C GLU A 54 10.50 25.81 -1.85
N GLY A 55 11.46 26.60 -1.37
CA GLY A 55 11.57 26.99 0.04
C GLY A 55 12.63 26.23 0.83
N LYS A 56 12.44 26.06 2.14
CA LYS A 56 13.45 25.42 3.03
C LYS A 56 13.18 23.94 3.29
N THR A 57 11.96 23.48 3.09
CA THR A 57 11.54 22.10 3.35
C THR A 57 11.81 21.17 2.17
N GLY A 58 12.48 20.04 2.39
CA GLY A 58 12.75 19.05 1.33
C GLY A 58 12.22 17.67 1.68
N ALA A 59 11.96 16.83 0.68
CA ALA A 59 11.47 15.47 0.90
C ALA A 59 12.62 14.47 1.07
N ASP A 60 12.47 13.52 1.99
CA ASP A 60 13.29 12.32 2.11
C ASP A 60 12.59 11.12 1.43
N HIS A 61 11.26 11.09 1.44
CA HIS A 61 10.44 10.10 0.73
C HIS A 61 9.19 10.73 0.12
N VAL A 62 8.64 10.06 -0.90
CA VAL A 62 7.39 10.45 -1.57
C VAL A 62 6.56 9.21 -1.89
N TRP A 63 5.25 9.31 -1.73
CA TRP A 63 4.29 8.33 -2.22
C TRP A 63 3.20 9.03 -3.02
N ALA A 64 2.72 8.36 -4.06
CA ALA A 64 1.50 8.70 -4.75
C ALA A 64 0.38 7.76 -4.28
N VAL A 65 -0.74 8.35 -3.89
CA VAL A 65 -1.89 7.65 -3.36
C VAL A 65 -3.08 7.89 -4.27
N GLU A 66 -3.63 6.81 -4.83
CA GLU A 66 -4.78 6.88 -5.72
C GLU A 66 -6.03 7.24 -4.92
N LEU A 67 -6.76 8.26 -5.36
CA LEU A 67 -7.90 8.79 -4.61
C LEU A 67 -9.03 7.76 -4.45
N GLN A 68 -9.36 7.03 -5.53
CA GLN A 68 -10.51 6.12 -5.55
C GLN A 68 -10.27 4.79 -4.83
N LEU A 69 -9.15 4.14 -5.12
CA LEU A 69 -8.85 2.79 -4.60
C LEU A 69 -7.91 2.82 -3.39
N GLY A 70 -7.23 3.95 -3.13
CA GLY A 70 -6.21 4.01 -2.09
C GLY A 70 -5.01 3.13 -2.38
N LYS A 71 -4.68 2.90 -3.66
CA LYS A 71 -3.44 2.24 -4.04
C LYS A 71 -2.27 3.17 -3.76
N HIS A 72 -1.24 2.65 -3.09
CA HIS A 72 -0.03 3.38 -2.74
C HIS A 72 1.10 2.96 -3.66
N ILE A 73 1.75 3.93 -4.29
CA ILE A 73 2.92 3.72 -5.14
C ILE A 73 4.04 4.62 -4.61
N GLU A 74 5.16 4.03 -4.20
CA GLU A 74 6.32 4.79 -3.78
C GLU A 74 6.97 5.47 -4.98
N GLY A 75 7.25 6.77 -4.84
CA GLY A 75 7.99 7.54 -5.81
C GLY A 75 9.48 7.63 -5.46
N LYS A 76 10.24 8.24 -6.35
CA LYS A 76 11.66 8.50 -6.20
C LYS A 76 11.92 9.95 -5.82
N VAL A 77 12.73 10.16 -4.79
CA VAL A 77 13.32 11.47 -4.47
C VAL A 77 14.66 11.57 -5.20
N THR A 78 14.73 12.35 -6.28
CA THR A 78 15.98 12.52 -7.07
C THR A 78 16.91 13.54 -6.43
N SER A 79 16.35 14.51 -5.72
CA SER A 79 17.03 15.37 -4.76
C SER A 79 16.02 15.77 -3.69
N ARG A 80 16.47 16.31 -2.56
CA ARG A 80 15.56 16.83 -1.53
C ARG A 80 14.55 17.86 -2.05
N ARG A 81 14.79 18.45 -3.23
CA ARG A 81 13.92 19.44 -3.88
C ARG A 81 13.16 18.92 -5.09
N HIS A 82 13.41 17.68 -5.53
CA HIS A 82 12.83 17.12 -6.74
C HIS A 82 12.39 15.69 -6.50
N ILE A 83 11.12 15.44 -6.76
CA ILE A 83 10.47 14.15 -6.57
C ILE A 83 9.79 13.70 -7.86
N ARG A 84 9.69 12.39 -8.04
CA ARG A 84 9.02 11.78 -9.20
C ARG A 84 8.31 10.50 -8.79
N ALA A 85 6.99 10.44 -8.96
CA ALA A 85 6.22 9.20 -8.93
C ALA A 85 5.93 8.77 -10.37
N ALA A 86 6.37 7.58 -10.77
CA ALA A 86 6.23 7.06 -12.13
C ALA A 86 5.38 5.78 -12.13
N ASP A 87 5.07 5.27 -13.33
CA ASP A 87 4.34 4.02 -13.53
C ASP A 87 2.95 4.03 -12.85
N LEU A 88 2.33 5.20 -12.79
CA LEU A 88 1.04 5.41 -12.15
C LEU A 88 -0.08 5.07 -13.15
N PRO A 89 -1.04 4.20 -12.82
CA PRO A 89 -2.27 4.10 -13.59
C PRO A 89 -2.93 5.48 -13.77
N LEU A 90 -3.62 5.67 -14.88
CA LEU A 90 -4.42 6.87 -15.08
C LEU A 90 -5.48 6.98 -13.98
N GLY A 91 -5.72 8.20 -13.52
CA GLY A 91 -6.61 8.45 -12.39
C GLY A 91 -6.24 9.74 -11.66
N THR A 92 -6.87 9.93 -10.50
CA THR A 92 -6.63 11.08 -9.63
C THR A 92 -5.77 10.65 -8.45
N TRP A 93 -4.70 11.38 -8.23
CA TRP A 93 -3.67 11.04 -7.24
C TRP A 93 -3.46 12.17 -6.24
N CYS A 94 -3.05 11.81 -5.02
CA CYS A 94 -2.52 12.74 -4.04
C CYS A 94 -1.12 12.29 -3.62
N LEU A 95 -0.23 13.25 -3.40
CA LEU A 95 1.14 13.01 -2.96
C LEU A 95 1.22 13.07 -1.42
N VAL A 96 2.07 12.21 -0.87
CA VAL A 96 2.47 12.22 0.53
C VAL A 96 3.98 12.37 0.58
N LEU A 97 4.47 13.36 1.31
CA LEU A 97 5.89 13.66 1.46
C LEU A 97 6.33 13.42 2.90
N ARG A 98 7.48 12.75 3.08
CA ARG A 98 8.18 12.75 4.36
C ARG A 98 9.30 13.78 4.32
N THR A 99 9.40 14.63 5.34
CA THR A 99 10.51 15.57 5.55
C THR A 99 11.00 15.48 7.00
N GLY A 100 12.05 14.69 7.21
CA GLY A 100 12.53 14.28 8.52
C GLY A 100 11.42 13.64 9.36
N ASN A 101 10.97 14.38 10.36
CA ASN A 101 9.93 13.99 11.30
C ASN A 101 8.52 14.50 10.92
N HIS A 102 8.33 15.06 9.72
CA HIS A 102 7.03 15.55 9.27
C HIS A 102 6.52 14.73 8.10
N ILE A 103 5.22 14.48 8.08
CA ILE A 103 4.48 14.00 6.92
C ILE A 103 3.61 15.15 6.40
N ILE A 104 3.70 15.43 5.11
CA ILE A 104 2.87 16.42 4.40
C ILE A 104 2.04 15.66 3.40
N GLU A 105 0.73 15.76 3.48
CA GLU A 105 -0.19 14.99 2.64
C GLU A 105 -1.13 15.89 1.84
N GLY A 106 -1.41 15.49 0.61
CA GLY A 106 -2.51 16.04 -0.18
C GLY A 106 -3.86 15.81 0.48
N LEU A 107 -4.64 16.87 0.68
CA LEU A 107 -5.96 16.83 1.30
C LEU A 107 -6.92 15.86 0.60
N ARG A 108 -7.05 14.65 1.14
CA ARG A 108 -7.78 13.56 0.51
C ARG A 108 -9.27 13.61 0.84
N TYR A 109 -10.06 14.30 0.02
CA TYR A 109 -11.51 14.07 -0.01
C TYR A 109 -11.85 13.13 -1.16
N PRO A 110 -12.28 11.88 -0.91
CA PRO A 110 -13.19 11.27 -1.85
C PRO A 110 -14.43 12.19 -1.91
N ASP A 111 -14.80 12.64 -3.11
CA ASP A 111 -15.91 13.59 -3.36
C ASP A 111 -17.25 13.21 -2.68
N GLU A 112 -17.38 11.97 -2.19
CA GLU A 112 -18.59 11.45 -1.54
C GLU A 112 -18.70 11.71 -0.02
N VAL A 113 -17.64 12.20 0.65
CA VAL A 113 -17.62 12.12 2.14
C VAL A 113 -18.23 13.34 2.84
N TYR A 114 -18.34 14.48 2.17
CA TYR A 114 -18.99 15.65 2.78
C TYR A 114 -20.51 15.63 2.57
N THR A 115 -21.20 14.80 3.36
CA THR A 115 -22.68 14.79 3.40
C THR A 115 -23.20 15.17 4.78
N GLY A 116 -23.18 16.47 5.11
CA GLY A 116 -23.91 17.02 6.25
C GLY A 116 -23.11 17.94 7.18
N SER A 117 -23.64 18.14 8.38
CA SER A 117 -23.04 18.91 9.47
C SER A 117 -21.97 18.10 10.19
N ASP A 118 -20.98 18.79 10.77
CA ASP A 118 -19.91 18.19 11.57
C ASP A 118 -20.45 17.28 12.67
N LEU A 119 -19.73 16.20 12.95
CA LEU A 119 -20.00 15.33 14.08
C LEU A 119 -19.83 16.06 15.41
N THR A 120 -20.84 15.99 16.27
CA THR A 120 -20.84 16.65 17.59
C THR A 120 -21.46 15.72 18.65
N GLY A 121 -21.27 16.06 19.93
CA GLY A 121 -21.92 15.39 21.06
C GLY A 121 -21.67 13.87 21.13
N ASP A 122 -22.73 13.12 21.43
CA ASP A 122 -22.69 11.66 21.59
C ASP A 122 -22.32 10.93 20.31
N ASP A 123 -22.69 11.46 19.14
CA ASP A 123 -22.34 10.87 17.84
C ASP A 123 -20.83 10.93 17.59
N LEU A 124 -20.18 12.06 17.93
CA LEU A 124 -18.74 12.20 17.84
C LEU A 124 -18.02 11.25 18.81
N LYS A 125 -18.56 11.10 20.02
CA LYS A 125 -18.00 10.17 21.01
C LYS A 125 -18.11 8.72 20.53
N ALA A 126 -19.30 8.30 20.10
CA ALA A 126 -19.53 6.96 19.59
C ALA A 126 -18.66 6.65 18.36
N PHE A 127 -18.47 7.63 17.46
CA PHE A 127 -17.55 7.49 16.34
C PHE A 127 -16.10 7.28 16.79
N LYS A 128 -15.61 8.11 17.73
CA LYS A 128 -14.25 7.97 18.27
C LYS A 128 -14.03 6.63 18.96
N ASP A 129 -14.99 6.20 19.78
CA ASP A 129 -14.92 4.93 20.50
C ASP A 129 -14.82 3.76 19.51
N GLU A 130 -15.63 3.78 18.45
CA GLU A 130 -15.58 2.76 17.40
C GLU A 130 -14.26 2.79 16.64
N VAL A 131 -13.80 3.96 16.20
CA VAL A 131 -12.48 4.12 15.54
C VAL A 131 -11.38 3.55 16.43
N LEU A 132 -11.35 3.87 17.72
CA LEU A 132 -10.31 3.38 18.63
C LEU A 132 -10.38 1.88 18.90
N ALA A 133 -11.57 1.28 18.81
CA ALA A 133 -11.76 -0.16 18.99
C ALA A 133 -11.28 -1.00 17.77
N GLN A 134 -11.21 -0.39 16.58
CA GLN A 134 -10.73 -1.07 15.38
C GLN A 134 -9.22 -1.36 15.44
N GLU A 135 -8.81 -2.52 14.92
CA GLU A 135 -7.41 -2.97 14.80
C GLU A 135 -6.57 -2.90 16.09
N THR A 136 -6.73 -3.93 16.93
CA THR A 136 -6.07 -4.08 18.24
C THR A 136 -4.59 -4.43 18.19
N PHE A 137 -4.02 -4.57 16.99
CA PHE A 137 -2.59 -4.87 16.82
C PHE A 137 -1.69 -3.75 17.36
N PHE A 138 -2.13 -2.50 17.33
CA PHE A 138 -1.31 -1.36 17.75
C PHE A 138 -1.51 -1.07 19.24
N ASP A 139 -0.41 -0.75 19.94
CA ASP A 139 -0.44 -0.44 21.37
C ASP A 139 -0.89 1.01 21.62
N THR A 140 -0.76 1.86 20.61
CA THR A 140 -1.12 3.28 20.63
C THR A 140 -1.89 3.61 19.38
N LYS A 141 -3.04 4.27 19.59
CA LYS A 141 -3.92 4.73 18.54
C LYS A 141 -4.39 6.14 18.89
N GLU A 142 -4.10 7.09 18.01
CA GLU A 142 -4.42 8.50 18.23
C GLU A 142 -5.21 9.03 17.03
N ILE A 143 -6.41 9.56 17.30
CA ILE A 143 -7.21 10.22 16.28
C ILE A 143 -6.78 11.68 16.22
N TRP A 144 -6.23 12.08 15.08
CA TRP A 144 -5.69 13.43 14.90
C TRP A 144 -6.68 14.39 14.30
N SER A 145 -7.50 13.89 13.39
CA SER A 145 -8.52 14.67 12.72
C SER A 145 -9.71 13.79 12.41
N ILE A 146 -10.89 14.40 12.48
CA ILE A 146 -12.15 13.80 12.08
C ILE A 146 -12.79 14.77 11.09
N GLN A 147 -13.28 14.23 9.99
CA GLN A 147 -13.98 14.99 8.95
C GLN A 147 -15.24 14.26 8.53
N GLY A 148 -16.25 14.99 8.08
CA GLY A 148 -17.54 14.44 7.66
C GLY A 148 -18.65 14.61 8.71
N GLY A 149 -19.79 13.97 8.47
CA GLY A 149 -21.02 14.24 9.20
C GLY A 149 -21.78 12.99 9.66
N SER A 150 -23.02 13.19 10.12
CA SER A 150 -23.82 12.18 10.83
C SER A 150 -24.18 10.91 10.04
N LYS A 151 -23.84 10.82 8.75
CA LYS A 151 -24.04 9.62 7.92
C LYS A 151 -22.73 8.93 7.52
N LYS A 152 -21.67 9.71 7.28
CA LYS A 152 -20.38 9.22 6.81
C LYS A 152 -19.30 10.15 7.33
N ALA A 153 -18.26 9.57 7.91
CA ALA A 153 -17.16 10.30 8.51
C ALA A 153 -15.83 9.57 8.30
N ILE A 154 -14.75 10.34 8.41
CA ILE A 154 -13.38 9.90 8.22
C ILE A 154 -12.61 10.21 9.49
N ALA A 155 -11.84 9.25 9.96
CA ALA A 155 -10.81 9.48 10.97
C ALA A 155 -9.43 9.34 10.33
N PHE A 156 -8.59 10.34 10.58
CA PHE A 156 -7.16 10.25 10.33
C PHE A 156 -6.51 9.78 11.61
N VAL A 157 -5.91 8.60 11.56
CA VAL A 157 -5.48 7.88 12.75
C VAL A 157 -4.01 7.54 12.65
N TYR A 158 -3.27 7.93 13.68
CA TYR A 158 -1.93 7.45 13.89
C TYR A 158 -1.95 6.18 14.73
N ASN A 159 -1.28 5.17 14.23
CA ASN A 159 -1.10 3.91 14.92
C ASN A 159 0.39 3.66 15.17
N ALA A 160 0.72 3.27 16.39
CA ALA A 160 2.07 2.87 16.75
C ALA A 160 2.06 1.58 17.60
N ARG A 161 2.99 0.70 17.27
CA ARG A 161 3.30 -0.49 18.05
C ARG A 161 4.75 -0.44 18.45
N VAL A 162 5.00 -0.42 19.77
CA VAL A 162 6.33 -0.36 20.36
C VAL A 162 6.70 -1.65 21.10
N LYS A 163 5.70 -2.50 21.37
CA LYS A 163 5.88 -3.82 21.98
C LYS A 163 6.28 -4.84 20.93
N SER A 164 7.17 -5.75 21.29
CA SER A 164 7.49 -6.93 20.47
C SER A 164 6.24 -7.74 20.15
N TRP A 165 6.21 -8.42 19.01
CA TRP A 165 5.14 -9.34 18.64
C TRP A 165 5.69 -10.56 17.93
N TRP A 166 4.99 -11.68 18.12
CA TRP A 166 5.38 -13.01 17.65
C TRP A 166 4.67 -13.39 16.35
N ASP A 167 3.60 -12.67 16.01
CA ASP A 167 2.67 -13.02 14.94
C ASP A 167 3.03 -12.32 13.62
N ASN A 168 4.25 -12.56 13.15
CA ASN A 168 4.64 -12.25 11.79
C ASN A 168 4.46 -13.53 10.95
N PRO A 169 3.69 -13.53 9.84
CA PRO A 169 3.56 -14.70 8.96
C PRO A 169 4.89 -15.21 8.38
N THR A 170 5.99 -14.45 8.51
CA THR A 170 7.34 -14.90 8.15
C THR A 170 8.08 -15.62 9.27
N GLY A 171 7.50 -15.79 10.47
CA GLY A 171 8.14 -16.43 11.62
C GLY A 171 9.36 -15.69 12.19
N LEU A 172 9.56 -14.43 11.78
CA LEU A 172 10.68 -13.61 12.24
C LEU A 172 10.26 -12.88 13.52
N GLU A 173 10.97 -13.18 14.61
CA GLU A 173 10.93 -12.38 15.83
C GLU A 173 11.52 -10.99 15.53
N ILE A 174 10.65 -9.98 15.51
CA ILE A 174 11.09 -8.60 15.35
C ILE A 174 11.22 -7.99 16.74
N PHE A 175 12.44 -8.04 17.28
CA PHE A 175 12.81 -7.31 18.49
C PHE A 175 13.21 -5.88 18.14
N ASP A 176 12.98 -4.96 19.07
CA ASP A 176 13.45 -3.56 19.03
C ASP A 176 13.01 -2.70 17.83
N THR A 177 12.07 -3.19 17.03
CA THR A 177 11.50 -2.44 15.91
C THR A 177 10.10 -1.99 16.29
N MET A 178 9.81 -0.73 16.05
CA MET A 178 8.48 -0.16 16.24
C MET A 178 7.81 -0.04 14.89
N VAL A 179 6.53 -0.35 14.82
CA VAL A 179 5.72 -0.13 13.62
C VAL A 179 4.93 1.14 13.79
N ARG A 180 5.02 2.06 12.83
CA ARG A 180 4.17 3.24 12.78
C ARG A 180 3.41 3.28 11.47
N ARG A 181 2.14 3.65 11.53
CA ARG A 181 1.25 3.68 10.38
C ARG A 181 0.28 4.87 10.48
N TYR A 182 0.08 5.55 9.36
CA TYR A 182 -0.99 6.53 9.21
C TYR A 182 -2.14 5.89 8.45
N ASP A 183 -3.29 5.82 9.11
CA ASP A 183 -4.50 5.24 8.56
C ASP A 183 -5.51 6.32 8.28
N ILE A 184 -6.29 6.08 7.23
CA ILE A 184 -7.55 6.76 7.03
C ILE A 184 -8.64 5.70 7.15
N GLN A 185 -9.53 5.93 8.12
CA GLN A 185 -10.66 5.06 8.41
C GLN A 185 -11.94 5.77 8.00
N ILE A 186 -12.57 5.32 6.93
CA ILE A 186 -13.87 5.80 6.48
C ILE A 186 -14.96 4.93 7.09
N MET A 187 -15.90 5.54 7.79
CA MET A 187 -17.01 4.85 8.43
C MET A 187 -18.35 5.41 7.99
N ARG A 188 -19.37 4.56 7.96
CA ARG A 188 -20.75 4.92 7.71
C ARG A 188 -21.59 4.67 8.96
N LYS A 189 -22.58 5.52 9.21
CA LYS A 189 -23.55 5.33 10.29
C LYS A 189 -24.65 4.39 9.84
N SER A 190 -24.95 3.37 10.64
CA SER A 190 -26.05 2.42 10.43
C SER A 190 -26.89 2.34 11.71
N GLY A 191 -28.01 3.04 11.73
CA GLY A 191 -28.80 3.23 12.95
C GLY A 191 -27.99 4.03 13.98
N VAL A 192 -27.68 3.39 15.11
CA VAL A 192 -26.85 3.97 16.19
C VAL A 192 -25.37 3.58 16.12
N ALA A 193 -25.01 2.63 15.25
CA ALA A 193 -23.66 2.11 15.15
C ALA A 193 -22.86 2.79 14.03
N TRP A 194 -21.54 2.83 14.19
CA TRP A 194 -20.60 3.19 13.15
C TRP A 194 -19.98 1.91 12.59
N LEU A 195 -19.94 1.78 11.26
CA LEU A 195 -19.41 0.61 10.59
C LEU A 195 -18.25 1.04 9.69
N GLN A 196 -17.13 0.31 9.74
CA GLN A 196 -16.01 0.53 8.83
C GLN A 196 -16.47 0.27 7.40
N ASP A 197 -16.39 1.29 6.55
CA ASP A 197 -16.70 1.21 5.12
C ASP A 197 -15.43 0.86 4.33
N LYS A 198 -14.38 1.68 4.51
CA LYS A 198 -13.08 1.48 3.87
C LYS A 198 -11.94 1.89 4.80
N MET A 199 -10.83 1.18 4.74
CA MET A 199 -9.59 1.54 5.44
C MET A 199 -8.42 1.48 4.46
N PHE A 200 -7.54 2.48 4.52
CA PHE A 200 -6.32 2.51 3.72
C PHE A 200 -5.19 3.18 4.51
N PHE A 201 -3.95 2.76 4.24
CA PHE A 201 -2.77 3.18 4.99
C PHE A 201 -1.91 4.11 4.16
N LEU A 202 -1.87 5.39 4.53
CA LEU A 202 -1.11 6.43 3.84
C LEU A 202 0.39 6.19 3.85
N TRP A 203 0.87 5.67 4.97
CA TRP A 203 2.29 5.50 5.21
C TRP A 203 2.51 4.46 6.30
N ARG A 204 3.60 3.70 6.16
CA ARG A 204 4.05 2.71 7.14
C ARG A 204 5.57 2.76 7.22
N GLU A 205 6.10 2.73 8.42
CA GLU A 205 7.52 2.52 8.66
C GLU A 205 7.79 1.50 9.77
N MET A 206 9.00 0.96 9.77
CA MET A 206 9.52 0.03 10.78
C MET A 206 10.89 0.51 11.30
N PRO A 207 10.98 1.68 11.95
CA PRO A 207 12.23 2.16 12.51
C PRO A 207 12.63 1.34 13.74
N LYS A 208 13.93 1.36 14.05
CA LYS A 208 14.40 0.92 15.35
C LYS A 208 13.84 1.82 16.45
N ARG A 209 13.46 1.22 17.57
CA ARG A 209 12.73 1.87 18.65
C ARG A 209 13.53 2.97 19.34
N ASP A 210 14.83 2.78 19.50
CA ASP A 210 15.78 3.72 20.14
C ASP A 210 16.11 4.93 19.26
N GLU A 211 16.03 4.79 17.94
CA GLU A 211 16.28 5.85 16.95
C GLU A 211 15.01 6.66 16.60
N ALA A 212 13.84 6.19 17.04
CA ALA A 212 12.55 6.70 16.61
C ALA A 212 12.13 8.03 17.25
N LYS A 213 11.99 9.08 16.44
CA LYS A 213 11.50 10.41 16.89
C LYS A 213 9.99 10.59 16.65
N PRO A 214 9.26 11.39 17.44
CA PRO A 214 7.86 11.68 17.16
C PRO A 214 7.66 12.24 15.74
N MET A 215 6.52 11.91 15.13
CA MET A 215 6.17 12.38 13.79
C MET A 215 5.02 13.40 13.89
N THR A 216 5.13 14.48 13.11
CA THR A 216 4.08 15.49 12.94
C THR A 216 3.45 15.33 11.56
N HIS A 217 2.15 15.58 11.43
CA HIS A 217 1.43 15.50 10.16
C HIS A 217 0.74 16.81 9.83
N GLN A 218 0.75 17.16 8.56
CA GLN A 218 0.06 18.33 8.02
C GLN A 218 -0.57 18.02 6.66
N PHE A 219 -1.66 18.71 6.36
CA PHE A 219 -2.30 18.68 5.04
C PHE A 219 -1.87 19.87 4.20
N ASP A 220 -1.65 19.65 2.91
CA ASP A 220 -1.43 20.70 1.91
C ASP A 220 -2.19 20.38 0.62
N GLU A 221 -3.09 21.27 0.21
CA GLU A 221 -3.94 21.07 -0.97
C GLU A 221 -3.14 21.01 -2.28
N GLN A 222 -1.95 21.61 -2.35
CA GLN A 222 -1.08 21.56 -3.55
C GLN A 222 -0.65 20.12 -3.89
N LEU A 223 -0.72 19.21 -2.92
CA LEU A 223 -0.34 17.81 -3.09
C LEU A 223 -1.51 16.93 -3.54
N CYS A 224 -2.75 17.41 -3.63
CA CYS A 224 -3.90 16.55 -3.95
C CYS A 224 -4.51 16.82 -5.31
N CYS A 225 -5.42 15.92 -5.71
CA CYS A 225 -6.24 16.01 -6.91
C CYS A 225 -5.42 16.15 -8.21
N ILE A 226 -4.27 15.49 -8.29
CA ILE A 226 -3.40 15.47 -9.46
C ILE A 226 -3.93 14.44 -10.45
N SER A 227 -4.61 14.92 -11.49
CA SER A 227 -5.23 14.07 -12.50
C SER A 227 -4.25 13.68 -13.60
N LEU A 228 -4.13 12.37 -13.84
CA LEU A 228 -3.42 11.77 -14.96
C LEU A 228 -4.43 11.18 -15.93
N THR A 229 -4.46 11.68 -17.17
CA THR A 229 -5.38 11.22 -18.22
C THR A 229 -4.61 10.73 -19.44
N LYS A 230 -5.31 10.16 -20.42
CA LYS A 230 -4.67 9.72 -21.68
C LYS A 230 -4.04 10.90 -22.42
N GLU A 231 -4.68 12.07 -22.36
CA GLU A 231 -4.23 13.30 -23.00
C GLU A 231 -3.13 14.01 -22.20
N LYS A 232 -3.10 13.80 -20.88
CA LYS A 232 -2.13 14.37 -19.94
C LYS A 232 -1.61 13.30 -18.97
N PRO A 233 -0.75 12.38 -19.44
CA PRO A 233 -0.20 11.33 -18.60
C PRO A 233 0.92 11.84 -17.69
N GLU A 234 1.39 13.08 -17.89
CA GLU A 234 2.43 13.69 -17.07
C GLU A 234 1.91 14.93 -16.36
N ALA A 235 2.10 15.00 -15.04
CA ALA A 235 1.82 16.17 -14.23
C ALA A 235 3.11 16.76 -13.65
N LYS A 236 3.24 18.09 -13.71
CA LYS A 236 4.32 18.84 -13.08
C LYS A 236 3.76 19.76 -12.00
N VAL A 237 4.20 19.57 -10.76
CA VAL A 237 3.69 20.30 -9.59
C VAL A 237 4.80 21.13 -8.98
N LYS A 238 4.49 22.37 -8.59
CA LYS A 238 5.39 23.22 -7.81
C LYS A 238 4.84 23.37 -6.41
N LEU A 239 5.62 22.95 -5.43
CA LEU A 239 5.22 22.90 -4.03
C LEU A 239 5.94 23.98 -3.25
N LYS A 240 5.21 24.80 -2.50
CA LYS A 240 5.77 25.90 -1.72
C LYS A 240 5.61 25.64 -0.23
N PHE A 241 6.72 25.43 0.48
CA PHE A 241 6.77 25.15 1.91
C PHE A 241 7.82 26.00 2.64
#